data_AF-A0A955B1M8-F1
#
_entry.id   AF-A0A955B1M8-F1
#
_cell.length_a   1.000
_cell.length_b   1.000
_cell.length_c   1.000
_cell.angle_alpha   90.00
_cell.angle_beta   90.00
_cell.angle_gamma   90.00
#
_symmetry.space_group_name_H-M   'P 1'
#
loop_
_entity.id
_entity.type
_entity.pdbx_description
1 polymer ?
#
loop_
_entity_poly.entity_id
_entity_poly.type
_entity_poly.pdbx_seq_one_letter_code
_entity_poly.pdbx_strand_id
1 'polypeptide(L)'
;SIGNELNDCQCGYTDPRDNYFAQISYDYTQAHTSAEHRRYLRDLPTEIRFRLNERRVLLCHGSPRRTNEFVWESSSSNQFLRRLADEAEADIVCATHTGIKWERTLPSIEELSDSTVSTQSSITEPDAHWINVGVLGRPENDGRTCVWYTLLEDVAGSPRTTFVPVEYDHCRLAGEMRAERLPEEFVTTIETGWWTTCLEILPSKERRRGPF
;
A
#
# COMPACT_ATOMS: atom_id res chain seq x y z
N SER A 1 -3.83 9.33 13.71
CA SER A 1 -3.82 10.02 12.42
C SER A 1 -3.86 11.52 12.65
N ILE A 2 -3.23 12.29 11.75
CA ILE A 2 -3.13 13.76 11.84
C ILE A 2 -4.49 14.43 11.96
N GLY A 3 -5.47 13.96 11.17
CA GLY A 3 -6.83 14.47 11.23
C GLY A 3 -7.46 14.32 12.61
N ASN A 4 -7.22 13.20 13.31
CA ASN A 4 -7.73 12.93 14.66
C ASN A 4 -6.84 13.44 15.80
N GLU A 5 -5.70 14.06 15.48
CA GLU A 5 -4.76 14.61 16.46
C GLU A 5 -4.35 13.56 17.52
N LEU A 6 -4.10 12.33 17.05
CA LEU A 6 -3.56 11.28 17.93
C LEU A 6 -2.11 11.60 18.33
N ASN A 7 -1.54 10.80 19.23
CA ASN A 7 -0.17 11.00 19.68
C ASN A 7 0.88 10.42 18.71
N ASP A 8 0.46 9.54 17.81
CA ASP A 8 1.32 8.84 16.87
C ASP A 8 0.61 8.50 15.56
N CYS A 9 1.39 8.00 14.59
CA CYS A 9 0.87 7.58 13.30
C CYS A 9 0.07 6.26 13.38
N GLN A 10 0.25 5.48 14.45
CA GLN A 10 -0.27 4.11 14.58
C GLN A 10 0.10 3.24 13.38
N CYS A 11 1.32 3.41 12.84
CA CYS A 11 1.74 2.73 11.63
C CYS A 11 1.91 1.20 11.80
N GLY A 12 1.86 0.67 13.03
CA GLY A 12 1.98 -0.77 13.29
C GLY A 12 3.43 -1.29 13.33
N TYR A 13 4.43 -0.42 13.48
CA TYR A 13 5.83 -0.82 13.62
C TYR A 13 6.08 -1.47 14.98
N THR A 14 6.79 -2.59 14.98
CA THR A 14 7.25 -3.28 16.19
C THR A 14 8.68 -2.92 16.58
N ASP A 15 9.49 -2.45 15.63
CA ASP A 15 10.88 -2.10 15.85
C ASP A 15 11.05 -0.68 16.42
N PRO A 16 11.88 -0.45 17.44
CA PRO A 16 12.11 0.87 18.02
C PRO A 16 12.68 1.90 17.04
N ARG A 17 13.55 1.50 16.09
CA ARG A 17 14.14 2.40 15.09
C ARG A 17 13.09 2.86 14.10
N ASP A 18 12.23 1.94 13.65
CA ASP A 18 11.13 2.28 12.76
C ASP A 18 10.14 3.24 13.46
N ASN A 19 9.80 2.97 14.73
CA ASN A 19 8.96 3.86 15.52
C ASN A 19 9.58 5.26 15.74
N TYR A 20 10.90 5.34 15.95
CA TYR A 20 11.61 6.61 16.11
C TYR A 20 11.44 7.52 14.89
N PHE A 21 11.71 7.01 13.69
CA PHE A 21 11.53 7.80 12.47
C PHE A 21 10.06 8.08 12.17
N ALA A 22 9.17 7.13 12.44
CA ALA A 22 7.74 7.35 12.30
C ALA A 22 7.24 8.49 13.21
N GLN A 23 7.76 8.60 14.42
CA GLN A 23 7.41 9.69 15.33
C GLN A 23 7.92 11.04 14.84
N ILE A 24 9.15 11.12 14.32
CA ILE A 24 9.70 12.39 13.77
C ILE A 24 8.81 12.92 12.63
N SER A 25 8.45 12.05 11.68
CA SER A 25 7.61 12.47 10.55
C SER A 25 6.20 12.83 11.00
N TYR A 26 5.64 12.12 11.98
CA TYR A 26 4.36 12.43 12.58
C TYR A 26 4.33 13.79 13.26
N ASP A 27 5.29 14.05 14.15
CA ASP A 27 5.39 15.30 14.91
C ASP A 27 5.55 16.50 13.98
N TYR A 28 6.44 16.39 12.99
CA TYR A 28 6.61 17.40 11.96
C TYR A 28 5.30 17.68 11.21
N THR A 29 4.63 16.63 10.74
CA THR A 29 3.37 16.77 9.98
C THR A 29 2.28 17.37 10.85
N GLN A 30 2.17 16.95 12.12
CA GLN A 30 1.18 17.46 13.06
C GLN A 30 1.41 18.95 13.31
N ALA A 31 2.66 19.38 13.53
CA ALA A 31 3.01 20.78 13.75
C ALA A 31 2.71 21.67 12.52
N HIS A 32 2.87 21.14 11.31
CA HIS A 32 2.74 21.91 10.05
C HIS A 32 1.38 21.75 9.36
N THR A 33 0.46 20.96 9.90
CA THR A 33 -0.91 20.84 9.37
C THR A 33 -1.85 21.78 10.09
N SER A 34 -2.41 22.76 9.39
CA SER A 34 -3.41 23.69 9.94
C SER A 34 -4.68 23.00 10.44
N ALA A 35 -5.41 23.63 11.36
CA ALA A 35 -6.68 23.10 11.88
C ALA A 35 -7.73 22.84 10.79
N GLU A 36 -7.78 23.67 9.74
CA GLU A 36 -8.66 23.48 8.59
C GLU A 36 -8.33 22.16 7.87
N HIS A 37 -7.08 21.96 7.50
CA HIS A 37 -6.62 20.74 6.84
C HIS A 37 -6.76 19.50 7.73
N ARG A 38 -6.59 19.61 9.06
CA ARG A 38 -6.86 18.50 9.98
C ARG A 38 -8.34 18.08 9.95
N ARG A 39 -9.28 19.02 9.91
CA ARG A 39 -10.71 18.71 9.77
C ARG A 39 -10.98 18.01 8.43
N TYR A 40 -10.45 18.56 7.34
CA TYR A 40 -10.54 17.92 6.03
C TYR A 40 -10.04 16.47 6.04
N LEU A 41 -8.85 16.22 6.59
CA LEU A 41 -8.27 14.87 6.68
C LEU A 41 -9.09 13.91 7.56
N ARG A 42 -9.78 14.43 8.58
CA ARG A 42 -10.65 13.65 9.47
C ARG A 42 -11.90 13.14 8.76
N ASP A 43 -12.41 13.93 7.82
CA ASP A 43 -13.66 13.67 7.11
C ASP A 43 -13.47 12.78 5.86
N LEU A 44 -12.23 12.42 5.52
CA LEU A 44 -11.95 11.51 4.42
C LEU A 44 -12.54 10.11 4.69
N PRO A 45 -13.14 9.47 3.68
CA PRO A 45 -13.66 8.12 3.83
C PRO A 45 -12.51 7.13 4.07
N THR A 46 -12.76 6.13 4.92
CA THR A 46 -11.78 5.08 5.21
C THR A 46 -11.60 4.08 4.06
N GLU A 47 -12.62 3.97 3.20
CA GLU A 47 -12.63 3.14 2.00
C GLU A 47 -13.51 3.77 0.91
N ILE A 48 -13.27 3.41 -0.35
CA ILE A 48 -14.09 3.80 -1.50
C ILE A 48 -14.53 2.53 -2.22
N ARG A 49 -15.81 2.43 -2.55
CA ARG A 49 -16.39 1.29 -3.27
C ARG A 49 -17.07 1.77 -4.55
N PHE A 50 -16.83 1.05 -5.64
CA PHE A 50 -17.49 1.30 -6.92
C PHE A 50 -17.53 0.03 -7.77
N ARG A 51 -18.21 0.10 -8.93
CA ARG A 51 -18.20 -0.99 -9.92
C ARG A 51 -17.36 -0.59 -11.12
N LEU A 52 -16.51 -1.51 -11.57
CA LEU A 52 -15.85 -1.47 -12.86
C LEU A 52 -16.50 -2.56 -13.72
N ASN A 53 -17.43 -2.15 -14.58
CA ASN A 53 -18.38 -3.05 -15.24
C ASN A 53 -19.08 -3.96 -14.22
N GLU A 54 -18.89 -5.29 -14.32
CA GLU A 54 -19.54 -6.24 -13.42
C GLU A 54 -18.78 -6.51 -12.12
N ARG A 55 -17.58 -5.95 -11.97
CA ARG A 55 -16.68 -6.20 -10.85
C ARG A 55 -16.82 -5.14 -9.77
N ARG A 56 -16.98 -5.57 -8.52
CA ARG A 56 -16.97 -4.74 -7.31
C ARG A 56 -15.52 -4.41 -6.95
N VAL A 57 -15.20 -3.13 -6.91
CA VAL A 57 -13.87 -2.62 -6.57
C VAL A 57 -13.91 -1.97 -5.20
N LEU A 58 -12.95 -2.33 -4.35
CA LEU A 58 -12.69 -1.73 -3.05
C LEU A 58 -11.33 -1.05 -3.04
N LEU A 59 -11.30 0.26 -2.76
CA LEU A 59 -10.08 0.99 -2.43
C LEU A 59 -9.97 1.09 -0.90
N CYS A 60 -8.84 0.64 -0.34
CA CYS A 60 -8.54 0.74 1.08
C CYS A 60 -7.05 1.10 1.29
N HIS A 61 -6.68 1.60 2.47
CA HIS A 61 -5.29 1.98 2.73
C HIS A 61 -4.37 0.76 2.95
N GLY A 62 -4.61 -0.03 3.99
CA GLY A 62 -3.81 -1.22 4.32
C GLY A 62 -4.47 -2.51 3.86
N SER A 63 -5.56 -2.88 4.53
CA SER A 63 -6.42 -4.00 4.15
C SER A 63 -7.91 -3.62 4.32
N PRO A 64 -8.86 -4.41 3.78
CA PRO A 64 -10.28 -4.25 4.07
C PRO A 64 -10.64 -4.34 5.56
N ARG A 65 -9.78 -4.98 6.36
CA ARG A 65 -9.97 -5.17 7.80
C ARG A 65 -9.43 -4.02 8.63
N ARG A 66 -8.31 -3.43 8.22
CA ARG A 66 -7.60 -2.42 9.03
C ARG A 66 -6.72 -1.50 8.18
N THR A 67 -6.79 -0.21 8.47
CA THR A 67 -6.04 0.84 7.77
C THR A 67 -4.52 0.69 7.85
N ASN A 68 -3.96 0.33 9.02
CA ASN A 68 -2.51 0.21 9.26
C ASN A 68 -1.99 -1.24 9.14
N GLU A 69 -2.71 -2.10 8.42
CA GLU A 69 -2.27 -3.48 8.19
C GLU A 69 -1.36 -3.53 6.96
N PHE A 70 -0.13 -4.02 7.15
CA PHE A 70 0.79 -4.27 6.05
C PHE A 70 0.47 -5.59 5.36
N VAL A 71 0.11 -5.51 4.07
CA VAL A 71 -0.12 -6.67 3.21
C VAL A 71 1.02 -6.78 2.20
N TRP A 72 1.99 -7.65 2.52
CA TRP A 72 3.20 -7.85 1.72
C TRP A 72 3.02 -8.95 0.67
N GLU A 73 3.67 -8.80 -0.48
CA GLU A 73 3.66 -9.79 -1.55
C GLU A 73 4.18 -11.16 -1.04
N SER A 74 5.31 -11.16 -0.36
CA SER A 74 6.02 -12.40 -0.03
C SER A 74 5.45 -13.23 1.11
N SER A 75 4.70 -12.59 2.01
CA SER A 75 4.21 -13.19 3.26
C SER A 75 2.69 -13.29 3.34
N SER A 76 1.95 -12.70 2.39
CA SER A 76 0.51 -12.91 2.27
C SER A 76 0.20 -14.12 1.40
N SER A 77 -0.47 -15.12 1.96
CA SER A 77 -0.91 -16.30 1.21
C SER A 77 -2.14 -16.00 0.35
N ASN A 78 -2.35 -16.74 -0.73
CA ASN A 78 -3.53 -16.58 -1.58
C ASN A 78 -4.84 -16.81 -0.80
N GLN A 79 -4.84 -17.80 0.10
CA GLN A 79 -6.00 -18.11 0.95
C GLN A 79 -6.35 -16.95 1.90
N PHE A 80 -5.34 -16.28 2.46
CA PHE A 80 -5.56 -15.11 3.31
C PHE A 80 -6.13 -13.94 2.51
N LEU A 81 -5.51 -13.61 1.37
CA LEU A 81 -5.96 -12.51 0.51
C LEU A 81 -7.37 -12.77 -0.05
N ARG A 82 -7.66 -14.01 -0.46
CA ARG A 82 -8.97 -14.40 -0.99
C ARG A 82 -10.06 -14.25 0.07
N ARG A 83 -9.81 -14.77 1.29
CA ARG A 83 -10.73 -14.59 2.42
C ARG A 83 -11.04 -13.11 2.67
N LEU A 84 -10.03 -12.25 2.68
CA LEU A 84 -10.24 -10.81 2.89
C LEU A 84 -11.07 -10.17 1.76
N ALA A 85 -10.86 -10.57 0.51
CA ALA A 85 -11.65 -10.08 -0.62
C ALA A 85 -13.12 -10.54 -0.52
N ASP A 86 -13.35 -11.80 -0.15
CA ASP A 86 -14.69 -12.38 0.03
C ASP A 86 -15.45 -11.74 1.19
N GLU A 87 -14.82 -11.62 2.37
CA GLU A 87 -15.39 -10.95 3.54
C GLU A 87 -15.71 -9.48 3.25
N ALA A 88 -14.93 -8.85 2.37
CA ALA A 88 -15.15 -7.49 1.93
C ALA A 88 -16.12 -7.37 0.76
N GLU A 89 -16.67 -8.47 0.25
CA GLU A 89 -17.55 -8.50 -0.92
C GLU A 89 -16.97 -7.75 -2.13
N ALA A 90 -15.68 -7.94 -2.39
CA ALA A 90 -14.94 -7.25 -3.44
C ALA A 90 -14.29 -8.24 -4.42
N ASP A 91 -14.49 -8.00 -5.71
CA ASP A 91 -13.87 -8.79 -6.78
C ASP A 91 -12.47 -8.24 -7.11
N ILE A 92 -12.24 -6.96 -6.82
CA ILE A 92 -10.93 -6.31 -6.92
C ILE A 92 -10.68 -5.51 -5.64
N VAL A 93 -9.59 -5.80 -4.95
CA VAL A 93 -9.09 -5.03 -3.80
C VAL A 93 -7.87 -4.25 -4.22
N CYS A 94 -7.96 -2.93 -4.18
CA CYS A 94 -6.84 -2.02 -4.34
C CYS A 94 -6.41 -1.51 -2.96
N ALA A 95 -5.25 -1.97 -2.50
CA ALA A 95 -4.61 -1.57 -1.25
C ALA A 95 -3.36 -0.73 -1.54
N THR A 96 -2.80 -0.09 -0.51
CA THR A 96 -1.53 0.62 -0.56
C THR A 96 -0.74 0.32 0.73
N HIS A 97 -0.34 1.34 1.49
CA HIS A 97 0.27 1.30 2.82
C HIS A 97 1.72 0.77 2.85
N THR A 98 1.98 -0.41 2.28
CA THR A 98 3.35 -0.90 2.11
C THR A 98 4.16 0.03 1.21
N GLY A 99 3.51 0.70 0.27
CA GLY A 99 4.18 1.55 -0.72
C GLY A 99 4.99 0.80 -1.77
N ILE A 100 4.86 -0.53 -1.86
CA ILE A 100 5.50 -1.36 -2.89
C ILE A 100 4.42 -1.98 -3.76
N LYS A 101 4.42 -1.66 -5.05
CA LYS A 101 3.45 -2.19 -6.00
C LYS A 101 3.64 -3.68 -6.26
N TRP A 102 2.52 -4.38 -6.35
CA TRP A 102 2.43 -5.76 -6.81
C TRP A 102 0.97 -6.09 -7.07
N GLU A 103 0.71 -7.14 -7.84
CA GLU A 103 -0.65 -7.65 -8.04
C GLU A 103 -0.69 -9.16 -7.95
N ARG A 104 -1.88 -9.70 -7.69
CA ARG A 104 -2.12 -11.14 -7.71
C ARG A 104 -3.57 -11.45 -8.08
N THR A 105 -3.73 -12.37 -9.02
CA THR A 105 -5.01 -13.05 -9.27
C THR A 105 -5.19 -14.17 -8.24
N LEU A 106 -6.34 -14.19 -7.60
CA LEU A 106 -6.69 -15.07 -6.49
C LEU A 106 -7.81 -16.02 -6.95
N PRO A 107 -7.51 -17.31 -7.16
CA PRO A 107 -8.53 -18.28 -7.49
C PRO A 107 -9.52 -18.45 -6.33
N SER A 108 -10.64 -19.11 -6.62
CA SER A 108 -11.68 -19.40 -5.62
C SER A 108 -11.12 -20.20 -4.43
N ILE A 109 -11.78 -20.11 -3.27
CA ILE A 109 -11.35 -20.86 -2.07
C ILE A 109 -11.37 -22.37 -2.33
N GLU A 110 -12.35 -22.87 -3.10
CA GLU A 110 -12.44 -24.29 -3.48
C GLU A 110 -11.17 -24.74 -4.20
N GLU A 111 -10.73 -24.00 -5.22
CA GLU A 111 -9.49 -24.26 -5.96
C GLU A 111 -8.22 -24.13 -5.11
N LEU A 112 -8.24 -23.27 -4.08
CA LEU A 112 -7.13 -23.11 -3.12
C LEU A 112 -7.09 -24.20 -2.05
N SER A 113 -8.20 -24.90 -1.84
CA SER A 113 -8.38 -25.91 -0.79
C SER A 113 -8.17 -27.34 -1.29
N ASP A 114 -8.27 -27.58 -2.60
CA ASP A 114 -8.30 -28.92 -3.16
C ASP A 114 -7.27 -29.11 -4.28
N SER A 115 -6.22 -29.89 -4.01
CA SER A 115 -5.36 -30.45 -5.05
C SER A 115 -5.78 -31.86 -5.46
N THR A 116 -6.92 -32.39 -4.97
CA THR A 116 -7.31 -33.79 -5.19
C THR A 116 -8.79 -34.10 -5.43
N VAL A 117 -9.74 -33.20 -5.21
CA VAL A 117 -11.17 -33.50 -5.47
C VAL A 117 -11.78 -32.49 -6.43
N SER A 118 -11.86 -32.93 -7.69
CA SER A 118 -12.74 -32.37 -8.71
C SER A 118 -14.19 -32.61 -8.26
N THR A 119 -14.78 -31.67 -7.54
CA THR A 119 -16.24 -31.55 -7.49
C THR A 119 -16.67 -30.64 -8.64
N GLN A 120 -17.42 -31.21 -9.59
CA GLN A 120 -18.00 -30.48 -10.70
C GLN A 120 -19.16 -29.62 -10.19
N SER A 121 -18.84 -28.46 -9.61
CA SER A 121 -19.79 -27.36 -9.47
C SER A 121 -19.80 -26.57 -10.77
N SER A 122 -20.98 -26.39 -11.37
CA SER A 122 -21.18 -25.76 -12.68
C SER A 122 -21.04 -24.24 -12.68
N ILE A 123 -20.75 -23.63 -11.52
CA ILE A 123 -20.60 -22.19 -11.34
C ILE A 123 -19.28 -21.98 -10.60
N THR A 124 -18.20 -21.74 -11.35
CA THR A 124 -16.92 -21.33 -10.78
C THR A 124 -17.05 -19.87 -10.34
N GLU A 125 -16.88 -19.60 -9.06
CA GLU A 125 -16.76 -18.23 -8.56
C GLU A 125 -15.65 -17.50 -9.32
N PRO A 126 -15.85 -16.25 -9.76
CA PRO A 126 -14.82 -15.52 -10.49
C PRO A 126 -13.59 -15.29 -9.62
N ASP A 127 -12.43 -15.27 -10.28
CA ASP A 127 -11.18 -14.87 -9.65
C ASP A 127 -11.29 -13.47 -9.04
N ALA A 128 -10.71 -13.32 -7.84
CA ALA A 128 -10.53 -12.02 -7.22
C ALA A 128 -9.15 -11.47 -7.58
N HIS A 129 -8.99 -10.15 -7.58
CA HIS A 129 -7.70 -9.50 -7.85
C HIS A 129 -7.28 -8.64 -6.66
N TRP A 130 -6.06 -8.86 -6.19
CA TRP A 130 -5.44 -8.02 -5.18
C TRP A 130 -4.36 -7.17 -5.83
N ILE A 131 -4.46 -5.85 -5.67
CA ILE A 131 -3.55 -4.89 -6.27
C ILE A 131 -3.02 -4.00 -5.15
N ASN A 132 -1.72 -4.04 -4.90
CA ASN A 132 -1.05 -3.00 -4.15
C ASN A 132 -0.62 -1.90 -5.13
N VAL A 133 -1.23 -0.73 -5.02
CA VAL A 133 -1.18 0.31 -6.08
C VAL A 133 0.08 1.17 -6.04
N GLY A 134 0.97 0.94 -5.08
CA GLY A 134 2.10 1.82 -4.80
C GLY A 134 1.69 3.07 -4.03
N VAL A 135 2.59 4.06 -4.00
CA VAL A 135 2.40 5.36 -3.33
C VAL A 135 3.06 6.48 -4.12
N LEU A 136 2.53 7.70 -3.94
CA LEU A 136 3.06 8.92 -4.54
C LEU A 136 4.01 9.71 -3.63
N GLY A 137 3.97 9.47 -2.32
CA GLY A 137 4.68 10.28 -1.33
C GLY A 137 6.10 9.83 -0.99
N ARG A 138 6.52 8.66 -1.49
CA ARG A 138 7.83 8.06 -1.22
C ARG A 138 8.19 7.12 -2.38
N PRO A 139 9.41 7.16 -2.94
CA PRO A 139 9.84 6.18 -3.92
C PRO A 139 9.75 4.75 -3.38
N GLU A 140 9.54 3.79 -4.26
CA GLU A 140 9.62 2.37 -3.90
C GLU A 140 11.05 1.99 -3.48
N ASN A 141 11.19 0.93 -2.70
CA ASN A 141 12.50 0.41 -2.30
C ASN A 141 13.15 -0.40 -3.43
N ASP A 142 13.40 0.21 -4.58
CA ASP A 142 13.91 -0.44 -5.79
C ASP A 142 15.06 0.33 -6.49
N GLY A 143 15.57 1.38 -5.86
CA GLY A 143 16.67 2.20 -6.37
C GLY A 143 16.26 3.18 -7.47
N ARG A 144 14.96 3.31 -7.75
CA ARG A 144 14.42 4.34 -8.65
C ARG A 144 13.89 5.50 -7.82
N THR A 145 14.09 6.71 -8.31
CA THR A 145 13.65 7.93 -7.61
C THR A 145 12.24 8.34 -7.96
N CYS A 146 11.62 7.72 -8.96
CA CYS A 146 10.23 7.95 -9.33
C CYS A 146 9.23 7.34 -8.33
N VAL A 147 7.99 7.79 -8.41
CA VAL A 147 6.87 7.24 -7.63
C VAL A 147 5.86 6.58 -8.56
N TRP A 148 4.86 5.88 -8.01
CA TRP A 148 4.00 5.01 -8.81
C TRP A 148 2.52 5.30 -8.56
N TYR A 149 1.73 5.24 -9.63
CA TYR A 149 0.29 5.04 -9.54
C TYR A 149 -0.13 3.88 -10.44
N THR A 150 -1.34 3.40 -10.23
CA THR A 150 -1.90 2.29 -10.98
C THR A 150 -3.06 2.74 -11.84
N LEU A 151 -3.04 2.34 -13.12
CA LEU A 151 -4.21 2.31 -13.98
C LEU A 151 -4.86 0.93 -13.88
N LEU A 152 -6.16 0.92 -13.61
CA LEU A 152 -6.99 -0.27 -13.62
C LEU A 152 -8.04 -0.12 -14.72
N GLU A 153 -8.00 -1.04 -15.69
CA GLU A 153 -8.89 -1.05 -16.84
C GLU A 153 -9.62 -2.38 -16.92
N ASP A 154 -10.81 -2.41 -17.51
CA ASP A 154 -11.44 -3.66 -17.94
C ASP A 154 -11.16 -3.86 -19.44
N VAL A 155 -10.52 -4.98 -19.77
CA VAL A 155 -10.15 -5.39 -21.11
C VAL A 155 -10.87 -6.69 -21.43
N ALA A 156 -11.97 -6.58 -22.19
CA ALA A 156 -12.79 -7.71 -22.61
C ALA A 156 -13.31 -8.59 -21.45
N GLY A 157 -13.69 -7.98 -20.33
CA GLY A 157 -14.22 -8.64 -19.14
C GLY A 157 -13.16 -9.01 -18.09
N SER A 158 -11.88 -8.75 -18.36
CA SER A 158 -10.75 -9.06 -17.48
C SER A 158 -10.07 -7.78 -17.01
N PRO A 159 -9.68 -7.67 -15.72
CA PRO A 159 -9.05 -6.47 -15.24
C PRO A 159 -7.58 -6.48 -15.69
N ARG A 160 -7.12 -5.34 -16.18
CA ARG A 160 -5.73 -5.11 -16.52
C ARG A 160 -5.19 -4.00 -15.63
N THR A 161 -4.12 -4.33 -14.92
CA THR A 161 -3.35 -3.39 -14.12
C THR A 161 -2.18 -2.87 -14.96
N THR A 162 -1.93 -1.57 -14.91
CA THR A 162 -0.68 -0.98 -15.42
C THR A 162 -0.09 -0.08 -14.35
N PHE A 163 1.13 -0.38 -13.93
CA PHE A 163 1.88 0.48 -13.03
C PHE A 163 2.60 1.57 -13.81
N VAL A 164 2.27 2.81 -13.53
CA VAL A 164 2.80 3.98 -14.25
C VAL A 164 3.79 4.72 -13.36
N PRO A 165 5.06 4.86 -13.78
CA PRO A 165 6.02 5.68 -13.06
C PRO A 165 5.72 7.17 -13.29
N VAL A 166 5.88 7.96 -12.23
CA VAL A 166 5.78 9.42 -12.26
C VAL A 166 7.13 9.98 -11.85
N GLU A 167 7.81 10.55 -12.83
CA GLU A 167 9.03 11.32 -12.61
C GLU A 167 8.68 12.68 -11.99
N TYR A 168 9.50 13.10 -11.04
CA TYR A 168 9.40 14.40 -10.39
C TYR A 168 10.80 14.91 -10.06
N ASP A 169 10.91 16.19 -9.71
CA ASP A 169 12.17 16.81 -9.30
C ASP A 169 12.54 16.39 -7.87
N HIS A 170 13.01 15.15 -7.72
CA HIS A 170 13.40 14.57 -6.45
C HIS A 170 14.60 15.28 -5.82
N CYS A 171 15.51 15.84 -6.62
CA CYS A 171 16.63 16.66 -6.14
C CYS A 171 16.12 17.95 -5.47
N ARG A 172 15.11 18.60 -6.07
CA ARG A 172 14.46 19.74 -5.45
C ARG A 172 13.74 19.36 -4.16
N LEU A 173 12.97 18.27 -4.15
CA LEU A 173 12.32 17.78 -2.92
C LEU A 173 13.35 17.50 -1.81
N ALA A 174 14.45 16.84 -2.14
CA ALA A 174 15.56 16.60 -1.21
C ALA A 174 16.14 17.91 -0.65
N GLY A 175 16.31 18.94 -1.49
CA GLY A 175 16.73 20.28 -1.07
C GLY A 175 15.73 20.94 -0.11
N GLU A 176 14.43 20.85 -0.40
CA GLU A 176 13.35 21.37 0.45
C GLU A 176 13.31 20.64 1.80
N MET A 177 13.45 19.31 1.82
CA MET A 177 13.52 18.52 3.05
C MET A 177 14.70 18.92 3.94
N ARG A 178 15.88 19.18 3.35
CA ARG A 178 17.04 19.68 4.10
C ARG A 178 16.82 21.10 4.63
N ALA A 179 16.15 21.97 3.88
CA ALA A 179 15.80 23.31 4.34
C ALA A 179 14.87 23.27 5.56
N GLU A 180 13.94 22.30 5.58
CA GLU A 180 13.04 22.01 6.72
C GLU A 180 13.70 21.21 7.85
N ARG A 181 15.01 20.90 7.72
CA ARG A 181 15.81 20.16 8.71
C ARG A 181 15.25 18.77 9.03
N LEU A 182 14.63 18.12 8.04
CA LEU A 182 14.23 16.73 8.16
C LEU A 182 15.47 15.81 8.21
N PRO A 183 15.40 14.64 8.87
CA PRO A 183 16.50 13.68 8.95
C PRO A 183 17.08 13.31 7.58
N GLU A 184 18.41 13.20 7.50
CA GLU A 184 19.11 12.85 6.27
C GLU A 184 18.73 11.45 5.78
N GLU A 185 18.28 10.55 6.66
CA GLU A 185 17.73 9.26 6.25
C GLU A 185 16.52 9.45 5.31
N PHE A 186 15.56 10.33 5.64
CA PHE A 186 14.43 10.59 4.74
C PHE A 186 14.90 11.18 3.41
N VAL A 187 15.86 12.11 3.46
CA VAL A 187 16.41 12.76 2.26
C VAL A 187 17.10 11.74 1.36
N THR A 188 17.93 10.87 1.93
CA THR A 188 18.64 9.80 1.21
C THR A 188 17.65 8.87 0.49
N THR A 189 16.50 8.59 1.10
CA THR A 189 15.46 7.79 0.44
C THR A 189 14.95 8.45 -0.83
N ILE A 190 14.71 9.77 -0.81
CA ILE A 190 14.27 10.52 -1.98
C ILE A 190 15.35 10.60 -3.05
N GLU A 191 16.62 10.76 -2.67
CA GLU A 191 17.74 10.89 -3.61
C GLU A 191 18.15 9.57 -4.27
N THR A 192 17.96 8.46 -3.59
CA THR A 192 18.51 7.16 -4.03
C THR A 192 17.47 6.15 -4.48
N GLY A 193 16.19 6.33 -4.09
CA GLY A 193 15.17 5.29 -4.26
C GLY A 193 15.38 4.07 -3.36
N TRP A 194 16.28 4.16 -2.36
CA TRP A 194 16.49 3.11 -1.38
C TRP A 194 16.03 3.58 -0.01
N TRP A 195 15.20 2.77 0.62
CA TRP A 195 14.71 3.07 1.95
C TRP A 195 15.85 2.99 2.97
N THR A 196 15.91 3.97 3.84
CA THR A 196 16.90 4.08 4.94
C THR A 196 16.24 4.03 6.32
N THR A 197 14.91 4.23 6.36
CA THR A 197 14.05 4.12 7.54
C THR A 197 12.90 3.16 7.26
N CYS A 198 12.28 2.62 8.31
CA CYS A 198 11.18 1.68 8.18
C CYS A 198 11.61 0.41 7.42
N LEU A 199 12.84 -0.05 7.65
CA LEU A 199 13.38 -1.26 7.02
C LEU A 199 13.04 -2.51 7.83
N GLU A 200 12.82 -2.35 9.14
CA GLU A 200 12.61 -3.51 10.01
C GLU A 200 11.24 -4.16 9.79
N ILE A 201 10.27 -3.38 9.31
CA ILE A 201 8.97 -3.88 8.88
C ILE A 201 9.00 -4.75 7.61
N LEU A 202 10.04 -4.63 6.77
CA LEU A 202 10.11 -5.37 5.51
C LEU A 202 10.30 -6.86 5.78
N PRO A 203 9.46 -7.76 5.21
CA PRO A 203 9.73 -9.18 5.28
C PRO A 203 11.04 -9.51 4.56
N SER A 204 11.64 -10.65 4.92
CA SER A 204 13.00 -10.98 4.45
C SER A 204 13.13 -11.07 2.93
N LYS A 205 12.05 -11.37 2.18
CA LYS A 205 12.12 -11.42 0.71
C LYS A 205 12.15 -10.02 0.11
N GLU A 206 11.32 -9.08 0.58
CA GLU A 206 11.32 -7.68 0.17
C GLU A 206 12.62 -6.99 0.58
N ARG A 207 13.10 -7.22 1.82
CA ARG A 207 14.34 -6.62 2.31
C ARG A 207 15.54 -6.99 1.42
N ARG A 208 15.66 -8.25 1.00
CA ARG A 208 16.72 -8.73 0.11
C ARG A 208 16.73 -8.11 -1.30
N ARG A 209 15.66 -7.42 -1.71
CA ARG A 209 15.66 -6.65 -2.97
C ARG A 209 16.42 -5.34 -2.82
N GLY A 210 16.57 -4.85 -1.59
CA GLY A 210 17.34 -3.66 -1.25
C GLY A 210 18.86 -3.91 -1.20
N PRO A 211 19.66 -2.83 -1.17
CA PRO A 211 21.12 -2.89 -1.12
C PRO A 211 21.66 -3.21 0.29
N PHE A 212 20.78 -3.38 1.29
CA PHE A 212 21.10 -3.55 2.71
C PHE A 212 20.45 -4.81 3.30
#